data_AF-I1DVY2-F1
#
_entry.id   AF-I1DVY2-F1
#
_cell.length_a   1.000
_cell.length_b   1.000
_cell.length_c   1.000
_cell.angle_alpha   90.00
_cell.angle_beta   90.00
_cell.angle_gamma   90.00
#
_symmetry.space_group_name_H-M   'P 1'
#
loop_
_entity.id
_entity.type
_entity.pdbx_description
1 polymer ?
#
loop_
_entity_poly.entity_id
_entity_poly.type
_entity_poly.pdbx_seq_one_letter_code
_entity_poly.pdbx_strand_id
1 'polypeptide(L)'
;MKKLIVGALMACSISANSAELVCSGTVDMLAYHANNKLMIKLSNMNTAVFFCSPDSEWVVSGTPYKTGPQTCQTMYSTFLAAKLAGKTLSSVYFDGDQVPSSCSSWGSWSVANIRHFVIN
;
A
#
# COMPACT_ATOMS: atom_id res chain seq x y z
N MET A 1 -36.39 33.25 25.68
CA MET A 1 -34.97 33.50 26.00
C MET A 1 -34.25 32.15 25.91
N LYS A 2 -33.97 31.58 24.72
CA LYS A 2 -32.88 31.88 23.77
C LYS A 2 -31.56 32.23 24.47
N LYS A 3 -30.73 31.20 24.72
CA LYS A 3 -29.25 31.15 24.60
C LYS A 3 -28.74 29.92 25.38
N LEU A 4 -27.65 29.32 24.89
CA LEU A 4 -26.82 28.26 25.51
C LEU A 4 -27.06 26.80 25.08
N ILE A 5 -26.94 26.46 23.78
CA ILE A 5 -26.43 25.13 23.37
C ILE A 5 -25.70 25.25 22.02
N VAL A 6 -24.55 25.94 21.97
CA VAL A 6 -23.63 25.87 20.83
C VAL A 6 -22.21 26.04 21.39
N GLY A 7 -21.46 24.95 21.56
CA GLY A 7 -20.07 25.09 22.02
C GLY A 7 -19.36 23.88 22.60
N ALA A 8 -19.73 22.63 22.24
CA ALA A 8 -19.08 21.44 22.80
C ALA A 8 -18.70 20.36 21.76
N LEU A 9 -18.58 20.71 20.47
CA LEU A 9 -18.34 19.73 19.39
C LEU A 9 -17.00 19.91 18.65
N MET A 10 -16.03 20.61 19.24
CA MET A 10 -14.83 21.09 18.52
C MET A 10 -13.49 20.62 19.10
N ALA A 11 -13.42 19.44 19.73
CA ALA A 11 -12.18 18.98 20.38
C ALA A 11 -11.84 17.48 20.20
N CYS A 12 -12.42 16.77 19.23
CA CYS A 12 -11.97 15.42 18.90
C CYS A 12 -11.07 15.45 17.67
N SER A 13 -9.82 15.90 17.87
CA SER A 13 -8.73 15.66 16.92
C SER A 13 -8.38 14.17 16.99
N ILE A 14 -9.11 13.33 16.26
CA ILE A 14 -8.75 11.92 16.09
C ILE A 14 -7.47 11.87 15.26
N SER A 15 -6.38 11.47 15.90
CA SER A 15 -5.11 11.16 15.24
C SER A 15 -5.32 9.94 14.34
N ALA A 16 -5.51 10.17 13.04
CA ALA A 16 -5.48 9.09 12.06
C ALA A 16 -4.02 8.65 11.88
N ASN A 17 -3.63 7.58 12.57
CA ASN A 17 -2.35 6.94 12.33
C ASN A 17 -2.49 6.04 11.09
N SER A 18 -1.78 6.37 10.01
CA SER A 18 -1.56 5.44 8.90
C SER A 18 -0.93 4.17 9.44
N ALA A 19 -1.53 3.01 9.20
CA ALA A 19 -0.85 1.75 9.45
C ALA A 19 0.31 1.61 8.43
N GLU A 20 1.50 1.33 8.95
CA GLU A 20 2.73 1.07 8.20
C GLU A 20 3.17 -0.36 8.47
N LEU A 21 3.51 -1.09 7.40
CA LEU A 21 4.03 -2.46 7.49
C LEU A 21 5.20 -2.62 6.54
N VAL A 22 6.29 -3.19 7.05
CA VAL A 22 7.47 -3.53 6.24
C VAL A 22 7.52 -5.03 6.02
N CYS A 23 7.51 -5.43 4.75
CA CYS A 23 7.66 -6.83 4.36
C CYS A 23 8.95 -7.06 3.57
N SER A 24 9.45 -8.28 3.57
CA SER A 24 10.66 -8.69 2.86
C SER A 24 10.47 -10.05 2.21
N GLY A 25 11.23 -10.34 1.17
CA GLY A 25 11.15 -11.63 0.47
C GLY A 25 11.31 -11.52 -1.03
N THR A 26 11.17 -12.65 -1.70
CA THR A 26 11.15 -12.71 -3.17
C THR A 26 9.75 -12.37 -3.69
N VAL A 27 9.66 -11.90 -4.93
CA VAL A 27 8.37 -11.62 -5.57
C VAL A 27 7.72 -12.93 -6.04
N ASP A 28 6.89 -13.53 -5.19
CA ASP A 28 6.10 -14.73 -5.49
C ASP A 28 5.09 -14.50 -6.61
N MET A 29 4.40 -13.35 -6.57
CA MET A 29 3.40 -12.99 -7.57
C MET A 29 3.53 -11.51 -7.91
N LEU A 30 3.46 -11.23 -9.20
CA LEU A 30 3.26 -9.89 -9.74
C LEU A 30 2.15 -10.06 -10.79
N ALA A 31 1.01 -9.41 -10.59
CA ALA A 31 -0.19 -9.66 -11.38
C ALA A 31 -0.82 -8.37 -11.87
N TYR A 32 -1.44 -8.47 -13.04
CA TYR A 32 -2.30 -7.44 -13.63
C TYR A 32 -3.75 -7.86 -13.43
N HIS A 33 -4.51 -7.06 -12.70
CA HIS A 33 -5.93 -7.28 -12.45
C HIS A 33 -6.78 -6.43 -13.38
N ALA A 34 -8.01 -6.87 -13.62
CA ALA A 34 -9.02 -6.06 -14.32
C ALA A 34 -9.17 -4.66 -13.68
N ASN A 35 -9.52 -3.66 -14.49
CA ASN A 35 -9.53 -2.23 -14.12
C ASN A 35 -8.15 -1.63 -13.85
N ASN A 36 -7.13 -2.12 -14.56
CA ASN A 36 -5.78 -1.54 -14.61
C ASN A 36 -5.11 -1.45 -13.23
N LYS A 37 -5.29 -2.47 -12.38
CA LYS A 37 -4.65 -2.51 -11.06
C LYS A 37 -3.54 -3.54 -11.03
N LEU A 38 -2.41 -3.17 -10.44
CA LEU A 38 -1.27 -4.06 -10.24
C LEU A 38 -1.29 -4.64 -8.83
N MET A 39 -0.96 -5.92 -8.74
CA MET A 39 -0.86 -6.64 -7.49
C MET A 39 0.52 -7.23 -7.28
N ILE A 40 0.96 -7.28 -6.03
CA ILE A 40 2.21 -7.94 -5.61
C ILE A 40 1.95 -8.88 -4.44
N LYS A 41 2.64 -10.02 -4.43
CA LYS A 41 2.78 -10.92 -3.29
C LYS A 41 4.27 -11.22 -3.11
N LEU A 42 4.79 -10.97 -1.92
CA LEU A 42 6.11 -11.42 -1.51
C LEU A 42 6.02 -12.83 -0.89
N SER A 43 7.13 -13.54 -0.81
CA SER A 43 7.19 -14.90 -0.26
C SER A 43 6.73 -15.00 1.20
N ASN A 44 6.86 -13.93 1.98
CA ASN A 44 6.38 -13.87 3.36
C ASN A 44 4.92 -13.41 3.50
N MET A 45 4.20 -13.22 2.38
CA MET A 45 2.81 -12.77 2.37
C MET A 45 1.85 -13.93 2.18
N ASN A 46 0.66 -13.83 2.79
CA ASN A 46 -0.41 -14.82 2.63
C ASN A 46 -1.22 -14.62 1.35
N THR A 47 -1.40 -13.38 0.88
CA THR A 47 -2.15 -13.07 -0.36
C THR A 47 -1.52 -11.91 -1.12
N ALA A 48 -1.85 -11.77 -2.41
CA ALA A 48 -1.47 -10.62 -3.21
C ALA A 48 -2.28 -9.36 -2.83
N VAL A 49 -1.64 -8.20 -2.90
CA VAL A 49 -2.16 -6.89 -2.49
C VAL A 49 -2.10 -5.93 -3.67
N PHE A 50 -3.14 -5.12 -3.87
CA PHE A 50 -3.12 -4.05 -4.86
C PHE A 50 -2.20 -2.91 -4.41
N PHE A 51 -1.28 -2.48 -5.27
CA PHE A 51 -0.29 -1.47 -4.89
C PHE A 51 -0.23 -0.23 -5.79
N CYS A 52 -0.70 -0.29 -7.04
CA CYS A 52 -0.84 0.88 -7.90
C CYS A 52 -1.66 0.63 -9.18
N SER A 53 -1.86 1.69 -9.97
CA SER A 53 -2.42 1.67 -11.32
C SER A 53 -1.42 2.28 -12.33
N PRO A 54 -1.17 1.65 -13.49
CA PRO A 54 -0.16 2.12 -14.44
C PRO A 54 -0.67 3.24 -15.36
N ASP A 55 -1.93 3.64 -15.26
CA ASP A 55 -2.58 4.63 -16.14
C ASP A 55 -3.33 5.75 -15.40
N SER A 56 -3.38 5.70 -14.07
CA SER A 56 -4.13 6.65 -13.24
C SER A 56 -3.45 6.90 -11.90
N GLU A 57 -3.79 8.02 -11.25
CA GLU A 57 -3.32 8.29 -9.88
C GLU A 57 -3.87 7.22 -8.92
N TRP A 58 -2.97 6.58 -8.18
CA TRP A 58 -3.31 5.66 -7.10
C TRP A 58 -3.37 6.40 -5.78
N VAL A 59 -4.56 6.41 -5.18
CA VAL A 59 -4.86 7.07 -3.90
C VAL A 59 -5.33 6.02 -2.91
N VAL A 60 -4.71 5.98 -1.73
CA VAL A 60 -5.03 5.03 -0.67
C VAL A 60 -5.34 5.80 0.60
N SER A 61 -6.52 5.55 1.18
CA SER A 61 -6.91 6.13 2.47
C SER A 61 -5.88 5.79 3.55
N GLY A 62 -5.69 6.71 4.49
CA GLY A 62 -4.65 6.61 5.52
C GLY A 62 -3.31 7.20 5.13
N THR A 63 -3.06 7.46 3.83
CA THR A 63 -1.78 8.03 3.37
C THR A 63 -1.94 9.47 2.85
N PRO A 64 -1.01 10.39 3.13
CA PRO A 64 -1.08 11.77 2.64
C PRO A 64 -0.51 11.95 1.22
N TYR A 65 -0.05 10.87 0.59
CA TYR A 65 0.61 10.89 -0.72
C TYR A 65 -0.06 9.92 -1.69
N LYS A 66 0.26 10.12 -2.96
CA LYS A 66 -0.30 9.36 -4.07
C LYS A 66 0.83 8.73 -4.88
N THR A 67 0.50 7.67 -5.60
CA THR A 67 1.41 7.07 -6.57
C THR A 67 0.91 7.39 -7.98
N GLY A 68 1.72 8.14 -8.73
CA GLY A 68 1.39 8.48 -10.13
C GLY A 68 1.65 7.30 -11.08
N PRO A 69 1.11 7.36 -12.33
CA PRO A 69 1.27 6.31 -13.33
C PRO A 69 2.73 5.95 -13.62
N GLN A 70 3.59 6.97 -13.76
CA GLN A 70 5.00 6.77 -14.10
C GLN A 70 5.76 6.07 -12.97
N THR A 71 5.52 6.48 -11.71
CA THR A 71 6.05 5.79 -10.52
C THR A 71 5.57 4.35 -10.44
N CYS A 72 4.28 4.10 -10.72
CA CYS A 72 3.73 2.75 -10.74
C CYS A 72 4.43 1.85 -11.77
N GLN A 73 4.64 2.35 -12.99
CA GLN A 73 5.34 1.63 -14.05
C GLN A 73 6.81 1.35 -13.67
N THR A 74 7.50 2.30 -13.03
CA THR A 74 8.84 2.08 -12.49
C THR A 74 8.84 0.97 -11.45
N MET A 75 7.94 1.03 -10.45
CA MET A 75 7.83 -0.01 -9.42
C MET A 75 7.56 -1.39 -10.03
N TYR A 76 6.59 -1.50 -10.93
CA TYR A 76 6.27 -2.76 -11.60
C TYR A 76 7.46 -3.33 -12.36
N SER A 77 8.15 -2.50 -13.14
CA SER A 77 9.33 -2.92 -13.91
C SER A 77 10.46 -3.40 -13.00
N THR A 78 10.68 -2.71 -11.88
CA THR A 78 11.68 -3.10 -10.89
C THR A 78 11.32 -4.41 -10.18
N PHE A 79 10.05 -4.60 -9.78
CA PHE A 79 9.59 -5.86 -9.18
C PHE A 79 9.62 -7.02 -10.17
N LEU A 80 9.31 -6.78 -11.44
CA LEU A 80 9.44 -7.78 -12.49
C LEU A 80 10.90 -8.19 -12.68
N ALA A 81 11.82 -7.24 -12.73
CA ALA A 81 13.26 -7.52 -12.81
C ALA A 81 13.75 -8.32 -11.58
N ALA A 82 13.34 -7.93 -10.37
CA ALA A 82 13.67 -8.65 -9.14
C ALA A 82 13.11 -10.08 -9.15
N LYS A 83 11.86 -10.27 -9.61
CA LYS A 83 11.23 -11.58 -9.79
C LYS A 83 12.03 -12.49 -10.72
N LEU A 84 12.34 -11.99 -11.92
CA LEU A 84 13.07 -12.74 -12.95
C LEU A 84 14.50 -13.08 -12.50
N ALA A 85 15.13 -12.19 -11.74
CA ALA A 85 16.47 -12.40 -11.19
C ALA A 85 16.48 -13.25 -9.91
N GLY A 86 15.33 -13.66 -9.37
CA GLY A 86 15.23 -14.36 -8.10
C GLY A 86 15.78 -13.55 -6.91
N LYS A 87 15.73 -12.21 -6.99
CA LYS A 87 16.28 -11.31 -5.97
C LYS A 87 15.30 -11.12 -4.83
N THR A 88 15.85 -11.06 -3.62
CA THR A 88 15.12 -10.72 -2.41
C THR A 88 14.98 -9.21 -2.30
N LEU A 89 13.75 -8.73 -2.12
CA LEU A 89 13.48 -7.37 -1.67
C LEU A 89 13.73 -7.35 -0.16
N SER A 90 14.72 -6.59 0.29
CA SER A 90 15.11 -6.51 1.71
C SER A 90 14.01 -5.84 2.54
N SER A 91 13.30 -4.89 1.95
CA SER A 91 12.19 -4.19 2.58
C SER A 91 11.28 -3.56 1.53
N VAL A 92 9.97 -3.72 1.71
CA VAL A 92 8.89 -3.05 0.97
C VAL A 92 7.96 -2.43 2.00
N TYR A 93 7.82 -1.11 1.95
CA TYR A 93 7.07 -0.33 2.93
C TYR A 93 5.65 -0.09 2.42
N PHE A 94 4.70 -0.82 3.01
CA PHE A 94 3.27 -0.71 2.70
C PHE A 94 2.57 0.23 3.67
N ASP A 95 1.74 1.10 3.13
CA ASP A 95 0.99 2.10 3.89
C ASP A 95 -0.47 2.19 3.47
N GLY A 96 -1.34 2.46 4.46
CA GLY A 96 -2.76 2.71 4.25
C GLY A 96 -3.66 2.06 5.29
N ASP A 97 -4.94 2.42 5.29
CA ASP A 97 -5.91 1.96 6.30
C ASP A 97 -6.17 0.44 6.26
N GLN A 98 -5.87 -0.23 5.15
CA GLN A 98 -6.04 -1.67 4.98
C GLN A 98 -4.75 -2.47 5.23
N VAL A 99 -3.69 -1.83 5.69
CA VAL A 99 -2.43 -2.48 6.04
C VAL A 99 -2.58 -3.23 7.36
N PRO A 100 -2.33 -4.55 7.41
CA PRO A 100 -2.45 -5.34 8.62
C PRO A 100 -1.24 -5.17 9.54
N SER A 101 -1.29 -5.77 10.73
CA SER A 101 -0.18 -5.78 11.68
C SER A 101 1.00 -6.68 11.27
N SER A 102 0.83 -7.56 10.28
CA SER A 102 1.89 -8.48 9.82
C SER A 102 1.73 -8.88 8.34
N CYS A 103 2.84 -9.24 7.70
CA CYS A 103 2.89 -9.62 6.28
C CYS A 103 2.05 -10.86 5.95
N SER A 104 1.78 -11.73 6.91
CA SER A 104 0.98 -12.94 6.73
C SER A 104 -0.51 -12.74 7.00
N SER A 105 -0.96 -11.51 7.29
CA SER A 105 -2.33 -11.20 7.72
C SER A 105 -3.08 -10.27 6.77
N TRP A 106 -2.70 -10.22 5.49
CA TRP A 106 -3.43 -9.43 4.50
C TRP A 106 -4.82 -10.00 4.23
N GLY A 107 -5.80 -9.11 4.12
CA GLY A 107 -7.14 -9.45 3.68
C GLY A 107 -7.19 -9.71 2.17
N SER A 108 -8.22 -10.44 1.74
CA SER A 108 -8.50 -10.55 0.30
C SER A 108 -8.77 -9.17 -0.27
N TRP A 109 -8.16 -8.87 -1.43
CA TRP A 109 -8.35 -7.61 -2.14
C TRP A 109 -7.88 -6.35 -1.41
N SER A 110 -7.00 -6.50 -0.40
CA SER A 110 -6.41 -5.36 0.29
C SER A 110 -5.68 -4.42 -0.68
N VAL A 111 -5.78 -3.13 -0.37
CA VAL A 111 -5.19 -2.01 -1.09
C VAL A 111 -4.17 -1.34 -0.19
N ALA A 112 -2.97 -1.13 -0.71
CA ALA A 112 -1.92 -0.39 -0.03
C ALA A 112 -1.19 0.54 -1.00
N ASN A 113 -0.50 1.54 -0.47
CA ASN A 113 0.49 2.29 -1.20
C ASN A 113 1.88 1.73 -0.84
N ILE A 114 2.82 1.75 -1.79
CA ILE A 114 4.22 1.42 -1.51
C ILE A 114 5.00 2.73 -1.45
N ARG A 115 5.48 3.10 -0.26
CA ARG A 115 6.24 4.34 -0.05
C ARG A 115 7.61 4.27 -0.72
N HIS A 116 8.30 3.16 -0.49
CA HIS A 116 9.59 2.83 -1.10
C HIS A 116 9.91 1.34 -0.89
N PHE A 117 10.96 0.86 -1.56
CA PHE A 117 11.49 -0.50 -1.41
C PHE A 117 13.01 -0.51 -1.54
N VAL A 118 13.66 -1.56 -1.03
CA VAL A 118 15.13 -1.75 -1.08
C VAL A 118 15.44 -3.13 -1.65
N ILE A 119 16.41 -3.17 -2.56
CA ILE A 119 16.95 -4.39 -3.17
C ILE A 119 18.44 -4.43 -2.87
N ASN A 120 18.94 -5.56 -2.35
CA ASN A 120 20.36 -5.80 -2.10
C ASN A 120 20.97 -6.76 -3.13
#